data_AF-A0A351XIM2-F1
#
_entry.id   AF-A0A351XIM2-F1
#
_cell.length_a   1.000
_cell.length_b   1.000
_cell.length_c   1.000
_cell.angle_alpha   90.00
_cell.angle_beta   90.00
_cell.angle_gamma   90.00
#
_symmetry.space_group_name_H-M   'P 1'
#
loop_
_entity.id
_entity.type
_entity.pdbx_description
1 polymer ?
#
loop_
_entity_poly.entity_id
_entity_poly.type
_entity_poly.pdbx_seq_one_letter_code
_entity_poly.pdbx_strand_id
1 'polypeptide(L)'
;MWHGAAWNFVIWGIYFFVLLLIEKCFLLKILQKIPKFLRHIYALFFITAGWIIFACEDFRVLGSYIKTMAGINAPLFNNYSIYKLYTNLILLLLMAAVSVKLPHSTLLKLRSLFLKQHPDKNKLYFEITGFWAGAVFSFIILTLSISLLVSGTYNPFLYFR
;
A
#
# COMPACT_ATOMS: atom_id res chain seq x y z
N MET A 1 -19.53 -9.56 8.38
CA MET A 1 -19.30 -8.93 9.70
C MET A 1 -18.05 -9.53 10.37
N TRP A 2 -16.87 -9.41 9.73
CA TRP A 2 -15.59 -9.92 10.27
C TRP A 2 -14.73 -8.80 10.89
N HIS A 3 -15.02 -7.54 10.53
CA HIS A 3 -14.32 -6.34 11.01
C HIS A 3 -14.99 -5.70 12.23
N GLY A 4 -15.95 -6.37 12.88
CA GLY A 4 -16.78 -5.82 13.95
C GLY A 4 -18.24 -5.60 13.55
N ALA A 5 -19.08 -5.24 14.52
CA ALA A 5 -20.54 -5.07 14.36
C ALA A 5 -20.97 -3.60 14.24
N ALA A 6 -20.03 -2.69 14.05
CA ALA A 6 -20.31 -1.26 13.93
C ALA A 6 -20.75 -0.86 12.51
N TRP A 7 -21.55 0.21 12.44
CA TRP A 7 -22.18 0.69 11.20
C TRP A 7 -21.18 1.19 10.15
N ASN A 8 -20.02 1.68 10.58
CA ASN A 8 -18.92 2.11 9.71
C ASN A 8 -18.48 1.00 8.75
N PHE A 9 -18.37 -0.26 9.20
CA PHE A 9 -17.97 -1.38 8.34
C PHE A 9 -19.02 -1.75 7.30
N VAL A 10 -20.30 -1.64 7.64
CA VAL A 10 -21.41 -1.89 6.72
C VAL A 10 -21.44 -0.82 5.63
N ILE A 11 -21.35 0.46 6.03
CA ILE A 11 -21.31 1.60 5.10
C ILE A 11 -20.08 1.53 4.20
N TRP A 12 -18.93 1.15 4.75
CA TRP A 12 -17.70 0.92 3.99
C TRP A 12 -17.85 -0.17 2.92
N GLY A 13 -18.50 -1.30 3.26
CA GLY A 13 -18.77 -2.37 2.31
C GLY A 13 -19.72 -1.93 1.19
N ILE A 14 -20.79 -1.22 1.53
CA ILE A 14 -21.73 -0.66 0.56
C ILE A 14 -21.05 0.37 -0.35
N TYR A 15 -20.20 1.23 0.22
CA TYR A 15 -19.42 2.22 -0.52
C TYR A 15 -18.60 1.57 -1.64
N PHE A 16 -17.81 0.54 -1.33
CA PHE A 16 -17.03 -0.16 -2.34
C PHE A 16 -17.89 -0.96 -3.32
N PHE A 17 -19.00 -1.55 -2.85
CA PHE A 17 -19.94 -2.24 -3.73
C PHE A 17 -20.52 -1.31 -4.79
N VAL A 18 -21.05 -0.16 -4.39
CA VAL A 18 -21.61 0.85 -5.29
C VAL A 18 -20.55 1.40 -6.23
N LEU A 19 -19.36 1.72 -5.71
CA LEU A 19 -18.24 2.20 -6.52
C LEU A 19 -17.87 1.20 -7.62
N LEU A 20 -17.69 -0.07 -7.27
CA LEU A 20 -17.34 -1.12 -8.23
C LEU A 20 -18.47 -1.41 -9.23
N LEU A 21 -19.73 -1.32 -8.81
CA LEU A 21 -20.88 -1.48 -9.69
C LEU A 21 -20.90 -0.37 -10.74
N ILE A 22 -20.76 0.90 -10.32
CA ILE A 22 -20.70 2.05 -11.23
C ILE A 22 -19.48 1.93 -12.17
N GLU A 23 -18.33 1.54 -11.62
CA GLU A 23 -17.11 1.38 -12.39
C GLU A 23 -17.30 0.32 -13.49
N LYS A 24 -17.81 -0.86 -13.15
CA LYS A 24 -17.99 -1.95 -14.13
C LYS A 24 -19.09 -1.68 -15.15
N CYS A 25 -20.21 -1.07 -14.73
CA CYS A 25 -21.35 -0.85 -15.62
C CYS A 25 -21.13 0.32 -16.59
N PHE A 26 -20.48 1.41 -16.15
CA PHE A 26 -20.42 2.65 -16.91
C PHE A 26 -19.01 3.20 -17.07
N LEU A 27 -18.27 3.30 -15.96
CA LEU A 27 -17.03 4.07 -15.93
C LEU A 27 -15.85 3.36 -16.60
N LEU A 28 -15.87 2.03 -16.71
CA LEU A 28 -14.78 1.22 -17.23
C LEU A 28 -14.39 1.63 -18.66
N LYS A 29 -15.38 1.89 -19.52
CA LYS A 29 -15.15 2.30 -20.92
C LYS A 29 -14.47 3.67 -21.02
N ILE A 30 -14.76 4.57 -20.07
CA ILE A 30 -14.16 5.90 -20.01
C ILE A 30 -12.76 5.80 -19.41
N LEU A 31 -12.61 5.07 -18.30
CA LEU A 31 -11.35 4.87 -17.60
C LEU A 31 -10.31 4.20 -18.49
N GLN A 32 -10.71 3.27 -19.36
CA GLN A 32 -9.80 2.65 -20.33
C GLN A 32 -9.20 3.63 -21.34
N LYS A 33 -9.88 4.74 -21.66
CA LYS A 33 -9.40 5.78 -22.59
C LYS A 33 -8.48 6.81 -21.94
N ILE A 34 -8.50 6.90 -20.60
CA ILE A 34 -7.73 7.89 -19.85
C ILE A 34 -6.30 7.35 -19.58
N PRO A 35 -5.27 8.23 -19.56
CA PRO A 35 -3.90 7.88 -19.18
C PRO A 35 -3.82 7.09 -17.88
N LYS A 36 -2.92 6.09 -17.83
CA LYS A 36 -2.76 5.19 -16.67
C LYS A 36 -2.64 5.96 -15.36
N PHE A 37 -1.88 7.04 -15.32
CA PHE A 37 -1.65 7.86 -14.14
C PHE A 37 -2.94 8.39 -13.50
N LEU A 38 -3.85 8.95 -14.29
CA LEU A 38 -5.12 9.49 -13.80
C LEU A 38 -6.03 8.40 -13.22
N ARG A 39 -5.95 7.17 -13.74
CA ARG A 39 -6.68 6.02 -13.18
C ARG A 39 -6.16 5.65 -11.79
N HIS A 40 -4.85 5.77 -11.58
CA HIS A 40 -4.26 5.54 -10.26
C HIS A 40 -4.65 6.65 -9.28
N ILE A 41 -4.67 7.92 -9.70
CA ILE A 41 -5.16 9.02 -8.85
C ILE A 41 -6.61 8.80 -8.46
N TYR A 42 -7.47 8.46 -9.43
CA TYR A 42 -8.86 8.13 -9.18
C TYR A 42 -8.98 7.00 -8.15
N ALA A 43 -8.31 5.87 -8.37
CA ALA A 43 -8.36 4.74 -7.45
C ALA A 43 -7.86 5.11 -6.05
N LEU A 44 -6.71 5.79 -5.95
CA LEU A 44 -6.15 6.21 -4.68
C LEU A 44 -7.08 7.15 -3.91
N PHE A 45 -7.76 8.07 -4.60
CA PHE A 45 -8.71 8.98 -3.97
C PHE A 45 -9.89 8.24 -3.33
N PHE A 46 -10.53 7.31 -4.04
CA PHE A 46 -11.64 6.54 -3.49
C PHE A 46 -11.18 5.55 -2.41
N ILE A 47 -9.99 4.96 -2.56
CA ILE A 47 -9.41 4.06 -1.54
C ILE A 47 -9.14 4.82 -0.24
N THR A 48 -8.51 5.99 -0.30
CA THR A 48 -8.18 6.78 0.89
C THR A 48 -9.44 7.30 1.57
N ALA A 49 -10.44 7.76 0.81
CA ALA A 49 -11.75 8.12 1.35
C ALA A 49 -12.42 6.92 2.05
N GLY A 50 -12.34 5.73 1.44
CA GLY A 50 -12.80 4.48 2.04
C GLY A 50 -12.11 4.17 3.38
N TRP A 51 -10.81 4.42 3.53
CA TRP A 51 -10.10 4.22 4.80
C TRP A 51 -10.62 5.11 5.93
N ILE A 52 -11.09 6.33 5.63
CA ILE A 52 -11.68 7.22 6.65
C ILE A 52 -13.03 6.65 7.12
N ILE A 53 -13.89 6.22 6.18
CA ILE A 53 -15.17 5.58 6.50
C ILE A 53 -14.94 4.33 7.34
N PHE A 54 -13.87 3.58 7.07
CA PHE A 54 -13.50 2.41 7.85
C PHE A 54 -13.04 2.77 9.26
N ALA A 55 -12.21 3.81 9.41
CA ALA A 55 -11.57 4.16 10.69
C ALA A 55 -12.43 5.00 11.63
N CYS A 56 -13.39 5.78 11.11
CA CYS A 56 -14.24 6.66 11.91
C CYS A 56 -15.56 5.97 12.32
N GLU A 57 -15.76 5.80 13.62
CA GLU A 57 -17.03 5.31 14.18
C GLU A 57 -18.07 6.43 14.31
N ASP A 58 -17.64 7.67 14.59
CA ASP A 58 -18.52 8.83 14.66
C ASP A 58 -18.59 9.59 13.33
N PHE A 59 -19.72 9.45 12.64
CA PHE A 59 -20.00 10.13 11.38
C PHE A 59 -20.08 11.66 11.49
N ARG A 60 -20.27 12.22 12.69
CA ARG A 60 -20.26 13.68 12.89
C ARG A 60 -18.89 14.27 12.59
N VAL A 61 -17.82 13.51 12.86
CA VAL A 61 -16.44 13.94 12.66
C VAL A 61 -15.93 13.58 11.26
N LEU A 62 -16.57 12.63 10.57
CA LEU A 62 -16.17 12.21 9.22
C LEU A 62 -16.04 13.39 8.24
N GLY A 63 -16.99 14.32 8.29
CA GLY A 63 -16.98 15.51 7.43
C GLY A 63 -15.82 16.47 7.72
N SER A 64 -15.42 16.63 8.99
CA SER A 64 -14.26 17.46 9.33
C SER A 64 -12.96 16.76 8.92
N TYR A 65 -12.85 15.43 9.06
CA TYR A 65 -11.69 14.67 8.58
C TYR A 65 -11.47 14.81 7.08
N ILE A 66 -12.51 14.68 6.27
CA ILE A 66 -12.41 14.83 4.81
C ILE A 66 -11.98 16.27 4.44
N LYS A 67 -12.54 17.28 5.12
CA LYS A 67 -12.14 18.70 4.91
C LYS A 67 -10.66 18.92 5.25
N THR A 68 -10.22 18.43 6.40
CA THR A 68 -8.81 18.49 6.83
C THR A 68 -7.89 17.78 5.83
N MET A 69 -8.27 16.61 5.31
CA MET A 69 -7.50 15.89 4.28
C MET A 69 -7.46 16.62 2.94
N ALA A 70 -8.49 17.40 2.62
CA ALA A 70 -8.49 18.31 1.47
C ALA A 70 -7.68 19.61 1.74
N GLY A 71 -7.06 19.75 2.91
CA GLY A 71 -6.31 20.95 3.31
C GLY A 71 -7.18 22.12 3.78
N ILE A 72 -8.48 21.88 4.00
CA ILE A 72 -9.43 22.89 4.48
C ILE A 72 -9.37 22.93 6.00
N ASN A 73 -9.22 24.13 6.58
CA ASN A 73 -9.17 24.37 8.03
C ASN A 73 -8.02 23.65 8.77
N ALA A 74 -6.93 23.34 8.08
CA ALA A 74 -5.75 22.75 8.70
C ALA A 74 -4.45 23.28 8.06
N PRO A 75 -3.40 23.53 8.85
CA PRO A 75 -2.11 23.92 8.31
C PRO A 75 -1.48 22.74 7.55
N LEU A 76 -0.94 23.01 6.36
CA LEU A 76 -0.26 22.01 5.52
C LEU A 76 0.96 21.39 6.24
N PHE A 77 1.63 22.18 7.08
CA PHE A 77 2.78 21.75 7.85
C PHE A 77 2.54 22.00 9.34
N ASN A 78 2.84 20.99 10.15
CA ASN A 78 2.84 21.07 11.60
C ASN A 78 4.19 20.50 12.09
N ASN A 79 4.74 21.07 13.16
CA ASN A 79 5.95 20.58 13.82
C ASN A 79 5.87 19.08 14.13
N TYR A 80 4.68 18.60 14.51
CA TYR A 80 4.44 17.17 14.73
C TYR A 80 4.59 16.34 13.45
N SER A 81 4.03 16.81 12.33
CA SER A 81 4.13 16.14 11.03
C SER A 81 5.58 16.11 10.52
N ILE A 82 6.31 17.21 10.68
CA ILE A 82 7.73 17.31 10.32
C ILE A 82 8.57 16.36 11.17
N TYR A 83 8.33 16.34 12.48
CA TYR A 83 9.00 15.42 13.40
C TYR A 83 8.79 13.96 12.98
N LYS A 84 7.54 13.55 12.72
CA LYS A 84 7.22 12.20 12.25
C LYS A 84 7.87 11.87 10.91
N LEU A 85 7.91 12.82 9.97
CA LEU A 85 8.57 12.63 8.68
C LEU A 85 10.07 12.40 8.88
N TYR A 86 10.74 13.22 9.68
CA TYR A 86 12.18 13.11 9.94
C TYR A 86 12.54 11.79 10.63
N THR A 87 11.83 11.44 11.71
CA THR A 87 12.08 10.20 12.46
C THR A 87 11.86 8.94 11.62
N ASN A 88 10.93 8.97 10.65
CA ASN A 88 10.61 7.81 9.81
C ASN A 88 11.19 7.90 8.40
N LEU A 89 12.04 8.88 8.09
CA LEU A 89 12.51 9.15 6.74
C LEU A 89 13.24 7.95 6.13
N ILE A 90 14.12 7.32 6.91
CA ILE A 90 14.88 6.13 6.47
C ILE A 90 13.93 4.98 6.15
N LEU A 91 12.92 4.75 7.00
CA LEU A 91 11.90 3.73 6.78
C LEU A 91 11.10 4.01 5.51
N LEU A 92 10.67 5.26 5.28
CA LEU A 92 9.94 5.66 4.07
C LEU A 92 10.77 5.46 2.80
N LEU A 93 12.06 5.78 2.84
CA LEU A 93 12.97 5.56 1.71
C LEU A 93 13.17 4.06 1.43
N LEU A 94 13.32 3.24 2.47
CA LEU A 94 13.38 1.78 2.33
C LEU A 94 12.10 1.22 1.71
N MET A 95 10.94 1.63 2.22
CA MET A 95 9.64 1.20 1.67
C MET A 95 9.47 1.64 0.22
N ALA A 96 9.88 2.87 -0.13
CA ALA A 96 9.84 3.36 -1.51
C ALA A 96 10.77 2.54 -2.42
N ALA A 97 12.00 2.26 -1.98
CA ALA A 97 12.97 1.48 -2.75
C ALA A 97 12.49 0.04 -3.02
N VAL A 98 11.87 -0.60 -2.04
CA VAL A 98 11.30 -1.95 -2.17
C VAL A 98 10.02 -1.96 -3.02
N SER A 99 9.20 -0.90 -2.94
CA SER A 99 7.91 -0.81 -3.66
C SER A 99 8.08 -0.53 -5.16
N VAL A 100 9.16 0.15 -5.57
CA VAL A 100 9.50 0.30 -6.98
C VAL A 100 9.91 -1.08 -7.52
N LYS A 101 9.50 -1.42 -8.75
CA LYS A 101 9.82 -2.69 -9.47
C LYS A 101 11.32 -2.94 -9.73
N LEU A 102 12.20 -2.31 -8.94
CA LEU A 102 13.62 -2.51 -8.88
C LEU A 102 13.98 -3.99 -8.67
N PRO A 103 13.45 -4.72 -7.66
CA PRO A 103 13.91 -6.09 -7.39
C PRO A 103 13.68 -7.05 -8.56
N HIS A 104 12.57 -6.91 -9.29
CA HIS A 104 12.22 -7.86 -10.35
C HIS A 104 12.90 -7.55 -11.68
N SER A 105 12.97 -6.28 -12.07
CA SER A 105 13.56 -5.88 -13.36
C SER A 105 15.09 -5.89 -13.37
N THR A 106 15.75 -5.60 -12.24
CA THR A 106 17.21 -5.74 -12.14
C THR A 106 17.62 -7.20 -12.05
N LEU A 107 16.89 -8.06 -11.32
CA LEU A 107 17.15 -9.51 -11.34
C LEU A 107 17.03 -10.10 -12.75
N LEU A 108 16.00 -9.71 -13.50
CA LEU A 108 15.81 -10.19 -14.87
C LEU A 108 16.87 -9.66 -15.85
N LYS A 109 17.34 -8.41 -15.67
CA LYS A 109 18.47 -7.87 -16.45
C LYS A 109 19.77 -8.56 -16.11
N LEU A 110 20.07 -8.79 -14.82
CA LEU A 110 21.23 -9.55 -14.36
C LEU A 110 21.18 -10.99 -14.92
N ARG A 111 20.00 -11.63 -14.88
CA ARG A 111 19.72 -12.95 -15.49
C ARG A 111 20.08 -12.95 -16.98
N SER A 112 19.66 -11.93 -17.73
CA SER A 112 19.93 -11.85 -19.18
C SER A 112 21.39 -11.58 -19.53
N LEU A 113 22.14 -10.87 -18.67
CA LEU A 113 23.56 -10.56 -18.88
C LEU A 113 24.45 -11.76 -18.54
N PHE A 114 24.15 -12.48 -17.45
CA PHE A 114 24.90 -13.69 -17.06
C PHE A 114 24.62 -14.90 -17.96
N LEU A 115 23.38 -15.10 -18.41
CA LEU A 115 23.04 -16.19 -19.34
C LEU A 115 23.65 -16.00 -20.73
N LYS A 116 23.96 -14.77 -21.14
CA LYS A 116 24.70 -14.49 -22.38
C LYS A 116 26.16 -14.93 -22.33
N GLN A 117 26.76 -15.05 -21.14
CA GLN A 117 28.17 -15.43 -20.98
C GLN A 117 28.38 -16.94 -20.87
N HIS A 118 27.39 -17.74 -20.42
CA HIS A 118 27.54 -19.19 -20.25
C HIS A 118 26.21 -19.97 -20.54
N PRO A 119 26.05 -20.60 -21.72
CA PRO A 119 24.74 -21.04 -22.21
C PRO A 119 24.09 -22.23 -21.49
N ASP A 120 24.83 -23.28 -21.10
CA ASP A 120 24.18 -24.59 -20.93
C ASP A 120 24.25 -25.26 -19.54
N LYS A 121 25.12 -24.82 -18.62
CA LYS A 121 25.22 -25.43 -17.26
C LYS A 121 24.88 -24.52 -16.08
N ASN A 122 24.91 -23.19 -16.28
CA ASN A 122 24.67 -22.21 -15.20
C ASN A 122 23.20 -21.86 -14.98
N LYS A 123 22.27 -22.29 -15.85
CA LYS A 123 20.87 -21.90 -15.76
C LYS A 123 20.18 -22.47 -14.51
N LEU A 124 20.43 -23.74 -14.20
CA LEU A 124 19.89 -24.40 -13.00
C LEU A 124 20.47 -23.80 -11.71
N TYR A 125 21.79 -23.62 -11.64
CA TYR A 125 22.45 -23.00 -10.47
C TYR A 125 21.98 -21.57 -10.24
N PHE A 126 21.77 -20.79 -11.30
CA PHE A 126 21.29 -19.40 -11.20
C PHE A 126 19.80 -19.32 -10.79
N GLU A 127 18.96 -20.27 -11.22
CA GLU A 127 17.56 -20.34 -10.79
C GLU A 127 17.44 -20.78 -9.33
N ILE A 128 18.26 -21.74 -8.90
CA ILE A 128 18.35 -22.16 -7.50
C ILE A 128 18.86 -21.01 -6.62
N THR A 129 19.96 -20.35 -6.99
CA THR A 129 20.50 -19.22 -6.21
C THR A 129 19.56 -18.02 -6.20
N GLY A 130 18.88 -17.73 -7.31
CA GLY A 130 17.86 -16.68 -7.38
C GLY A 130 16.65 -16.95 -6.49
N PHE A 131 16.19 -18.21 -6.44
CA PHE A 131 15.12 -18.64 -5.53
C PHE A 131 15.53 -18.49 -4.07
N TRP A 132 16.70 -19.00 -3.69
CA TRP A 132 17.21 -18.86 -2.32
C TRP A 132 17.46 -17.41 -1.92
N ALA A 133 18.01 -16.58 -2.82
CA ALA A 133 18.19 -15.15 -2.56
C ALA A 133 16.85 -14.44 -2.32
N GLY A 134 15.82 -14.76 -3.11
CA GLY A 134 14.46 -14.25 -2.92
C GLY A 134 13.83 -14.71 -1.61
N ALA A 135 14.04 -15.98 -1.24
CA ALA A 135 13.56 -16.54 0.02
C ALA A 135 14.22 -15.88 1.24
N VAL A 136 15.55 -15.73 1.22
CA VAL A 136 16.31 -15.03 2.26
C VAL A 136 15.88 -13.58 2.38
N PHE A 137 15.73 -12.87 1.27
CA PHE A 137 15.23 -11.49 1.26
C PHE A 137 13.84 -11.37 1.88
N SER A 138 12.93 -12.28 1.52
CA SER A 138 11.57 -12.31 2.06
C SER A 138 11.56 -12.61 3.57
N PHE A 139 12.43 -13.52 4.01
CA PHE A 139 12.59 -13.87 5.42
C PHE A 139 13.14 -12.69 6.25
N ILE A 140 14.11 -11.96 5.71
CA ILE A 140 14.65 -10.74 6.34
C ILE A 140 13.55 -9.68 6.48
N ILE A 141 12.78 -9.41 5.41
CA ILE A 141 11.68 -8.45 5.44
C ILE A 141 10.61 -8.86 6.45
N LEU A 142 10.25 -10.14 6.50
CA LEU A 142 9.26 -10.66 7.44
C LEU A 142 9.73 -10.48 8.89
N THR A 143 10.99 -10.79 9.17
CA THR A 143 11.59 -10.64 10.51
C THR A 143 11.63 -9.17 10.92
N LEU A 144 12.04 -8.28 10.01
CA LEU A 144 12.06 -6.84 10.24
C LEU A 144 10.64 -6.29 10.46
N SER A 145 9.66 -6.79 9.71
CA SER A 145 8.25 -6.42 9.88
C SER A 145 7.73 -6.83 11.26
N ILE A 146 8.07 -8.03 11.74
CA ILE A 146 7.71 -8.50 13.09
C ILE A 146 8.41 -7.67 14.17
N SER A 147 9.69 -7.32 13.98
CA SER A 147 10.41 -6.48 14.95
C SER A 147 9.79 -5.09 15.09
N LEU A 148 9.41 -4.45 13.97
CA LEU A 148 8.68 -3.19 13.98
C LEU A 148 7.29 -3.33 14.62
N LEU A 149 6.64 -4.48 14.43
CA LEU A 149 5.39 -4.85 15.06
C LEU A 149 5.51 -4.80 16.59
N VAL A 150 6.50 -5.51 17.13
CA VAL A 150 6.73 -5.65 18.58
C VAL A 150 7.13 -4.31 19.22
N SER A 151 7.83 -3.45 18.47
CA SER A 151 8.17 -2.11 18.94
C SER A 151 6.95 -1.17 19.02
N GLY A 152 5.83 -1.50 18.35
CA GLY A 152 4.58 -0.76 18.47
C GLY A 152 3.82 -1.12 19.74
N THR A 153 3.17 -0.15 20.37
CA THR A 153 2.24 -0.38 21.49
C THR A 153 1.04 -1.18 20.99
N TYR A 154 1.11 -2.51 21.07
CA TYR A 154 0.16 -3.41 20.40
C TYR A 154 -1.16 -3.52 21.14
N ASN A 155 -2.26 -3.24 20.43
CA ASN A 155 -3.58 -3.73 20.80
C ASN A 155 -3.98 -4.75 19.71
N PRO A 156 -3.93 -6.06 19.98
CA PRO A 156 -4.09 -7.12 18.95
C PRO A 156 -5.48 -7.12 18.30
N PHE A 157 -6.42 -6.34 18.85
CA PHE A 157 -7.71 -6.07 18.25
C PHE A 157 -7.81 -4.61 17.80
N LEU A 158 -7.59 -4.36 16.51
CA LEU A 158 -7.88 -3.06 15.87
C LEU A 158 -9.36 -2.63 16.04
N TYR A 159 -10.27 -3.58 16.25
CA TYR A 159 -11.73 -3.40 16.30
C TYR A 159 -12.32 -3.38 17.70
N PHE A 160 -11.57 -3.81 18.72
CA PHE A 160 -12.01 -3.72 20.10
C PHE A 160 -11.29 -2.53 20.71
N ARG A 161 -11.92 -1.36 20.55
CA ARG A 161 -11.59 -0.14 21.30
C ARG A 161 -12.63 0.08 22.37
#